data_AF-X1P512-F1
#
_entry.id   AF-X1P512-F1
#
_cell.length_a   1.000
_cell.length_b   1.000
_cell.length_c   1.000
_cell.angle_alpha   90.00
_cell.angle_beta   90.00
_cell.angle_gamma   90.00
#
_symmetry.space_group_name_H-M   'P 1'
#
loop_
_entity.id
_entity.type
_entity.pdbx_description
1 polymer ?
#
loop_
_entity_poly.entity_id
_entity_poly.type
_entity_poly.pdbx_seq_one_letter_code
_entity_poly.pdbx_strand_id
1 'polypeptide(L)' 'MLLTSFISDFGILHGYTHQYDGVTGIDYEFWDESNNKPVKEDSEEFVQERVISALNILRNAGLSTDIWETPH' A
#
# COMPACT_ATOMS: atom_id res chain seq x y z
N MET A 1 -8.13 27.57 23.94
CA MET A 1 -7.97 27.33 22.49
C MET A 1 -6.56 26.81 22.29
N LEU A 2 -6.40 25.49 22.37
CA LEU A 2 -5.10 24.83 22.18
C LEU A 2 -4.92 24.64 20.68
N LEU A 3 -3.91 25.30 20.10
CA LEU A 3 -3.42 25.00 18.76
C LEU A 3 -2.78 23.60 18.82
N THR A 4 -3.57 22.57 18.52
CA THR A 4 -3.01 21.30 18.07
C THR A 4 -2.26 21.59 16.78
N SER A 5 -0.94 21.42 16.82
CA SER A 5 -0.08 21.45 15.66
C SER A 5 -0.65 20.55 14.57
N PHE A 6 -1.17 21.14 13.50
CA PHE A 6 -1.34 20.44 12.24
C PHE A 6 0.06 20.20 11.68
N ILE A 7 0.72 19.15 12.16
CA ILE A 7 1.77 18.54 11.35
C ILE A 7 1.00 17.86 10.21
N SER A 8 1.00 18.51 9.05
CA SER A 8 0.51 17.92 7.80
C SER A 8 1.55 16.90 7.32
N ASP A 9 1.70 15.80 8.06
CA ASP A 9 2.49 14.66 7.59
C ASP A 9 1.64 13.95 6.54
N PHE A 10 1.72 14.40 5.29
CA PHE A 10 1.23 13.63 4.15
C PHE A 10 2.13 12.39 4.00
N GLY A 11 1.78 11.32 4.71
CA GLY A 11 2.45 10.03 4.58
C GLY A 11 2.21 9.46 3.18
N ILE A 12 3.24 8.86 2.58
CA ILE A 12 3.11 8.09 1.34
C ILE A 12 2.69 6.66 1.73
N LEU A 13 1.59 6.17 1.16
CA LEU A 13 1.19 4.78 1.35
C LEU A 13 1.89 3.91 0.30
N HIS A 14 2.82 3.09 0.79
CA HIS A 14 3.70 2.25 -0.03
C HIS A 14 3.23 0.78 -0.01
N GLY A 15 2.08 0.51 -0.62
CA GLY A 15 1.50 -0.83 -0.71
C GLY A 15 0.58 -1.25 0.42
N TYR A 16 0.06 -2.48 0.31
CA TYR A 16 -0.69 -3.13 1.37
C TYR A 16 0.21 -4.05 2.20
N THR A 17 0.99 -4.90 1.54
CA THR A 17 1.84 -5.90 2.20
C THR A 17 3.28 -5.93 1.70
N HIS A 18 3.56 -5.39 0.51
CA HIS A 18 4.87 -5.52 -0.14
C HIS A 18 5.25 -7.00 -0.40
N GLN A 19 4.25 -7.89 -0.50
CA GLN A 19 4.39 -9.34 -0.62
C GLN A 19 3.67 -9.87 -1.86
N TYR A 20 4.32 -10.77 -2.60
CA TYR A 20 3.68 -11.58 -3.64
C TYR A 20 3.62 -13.05 -3.25
N ASP A 21 4.75 -13.75 -3.28
CA ASP A 21 4.87 -15.19 -2.99
C ASP A 21 5.78 -15.51 -1.79
N GLY A 22 6.44 -14.49 -1.23
CA GLY A 22 7.25 -14.56 -0.04
C GLY A 22 6.48 -14.26 1.26
N VAL A 23 7.19 -14.43 2.37
CA VAL A 23 6.68 -14.20 3.74
C VAL A 23 7.18 -12.87 4.31
N THR A 24 8.16 -12.24 3.67
CA THR A 24 8.73 -10.95 4.07
C THR A 24 8.28 -9.85 3.11
N GLY A 25 8.22 -8.59 3.55
CA GLY A 25 7.95 -7.44 2.67
C GLY A 25 9.14 -7.05 1.79
N ILE A 26 9.90 -8.03 1.29
CA ILE A 26 11.05 -7.83 0.38
C ILE A 26 10.63 -8.13 -1.07
N ASP A 27 9.39 -8.57 -1.29
CA ASP A 27 8.91 -8.95 -2.61
C ASP A 27 8.34 -7.74 -3.36
N TYR A 28 7.78 -8.01 -4.53
CA TYR A 28 7.09 -7.03 -5.35
C TYR A 28 5.61 -7.34 -5.37
N GLU A 29 4.79 -6.62 -4.59
CA GLU A 29 3.36 -6.93 -4.41
C GLU A 29 2.57 -7.07 -5.72
N PHE A 30 3.03 -6.40 -6.79
CA PHE A 30 2.38 -6.36 -8.11
C PHE A 30 3.25 -6.95 -9.23
N TRP A 31 4.44 -7.49 -8.93
CA TRP A 31 5.36 -8.00 -9.94
C TRP A 31 5.88 -9.40 -9.60
N ASP A 32 5.83 -10.30 -10.58
CA ASP A 32 6.51 -11.58 -10.53
C ASP A 32 7.92 -11.39 -11.09
N GLU A 33 8.89 -11.19 -10.21
CA GLU A 33 10.29 -10.97 -10.59
C GLU A 33 10.90 -12.16 -11.34
N SER A 34 10.48 -13.39 -11.00
CA SER A 34 11.01 -14.62 -11.56
C SER A 34 10.63 -14.79 -13.03
N ASN A 35 9.42 -14.35 -13.38
CA ASN A 35 8.91 -14.40 -14.74
C ASN A 35 8.92 -13.05 -15.46
N ASN A 36 9.37 -11.98 -14.77
CA ASN A 36 9.46 -10.62 -15.27
C ASN A 36 8.14 -10.13 -15.92
N LYS A 37 7.05 -10.23 -15.18
CA LYS A 37 5.69 -9.87 -15.61
C LYS A 37 4.84 -9.43 -14.42
N PRO A 38 3.67 -8.80 -14.65
CA PRO A 38 2.69 -8.62 -13.59
C PRO A 38 2.30 -9.96 -12.95
N VAL A 39 1.93 -9.91 -11.68
CA VAL A 39 1.41 -11.07 -10.96
C VAL A 39 0.22 -11.69 -11.69
N LYS A 40 0.02 -12.99 -11.54
CA LYS A 40 -1.06 -13.72 -12.25
C LYS A 40 -2.45 -13.18 -11.91
N GLU A 41 -2.61 -12.65 -10.70
CA GLU A 41 -3.82 -12.10 -10.13
C GLU A 41 -4.08 -10.65 -10.58
N ASP A 42 -3.17 -10.03 -11.35
CA ASP A 42 -3.27 -8.62 -11.73
C ASP A 42 -4.58 -8.33 -12.48
N SER A 43 -5.46 -7.59 -11.80
CA SER A 43 -6.77 -7.17 -12.25
C SER A 43 -7.18 -5.90 -11.50
N GLU A 44 -8.17 -5.18 -12.02
CA GLU A 44 -8.70 -4.00 -11.33
C GLU A 44 -9.23 -4.36 -9.93
N GLU A 45 -9.92 -5.48 -9.80
CA GLU A 45 -10.44 -5.97 -8.52
C GLU A 45 -9.32 -6.28 -7.52
N PHE A 46 -8.23 -6.93 -7.98
CA PHE A 46 -7.06 -7.23 -7.15
C PHE A 46 -6.40 -5.96 -6.61
N VAL A 47 -6.19 -4.96 -7.47
CA VAL A 47 -5.60 -3.67 -7.09
C VAL A 47 -6.53 -2.91 -6.14
N GLN A 48 -7.83 -2.87 -6.43
CA GLN A 48 -8.81 -2.20 -5.57
C GLN A 48 -8.88 -2.81 -4.17
N GLU A 49 -8.87 -4.14 -4.04
CA GLU A 49 -8.87 -4.82 -2.74
C GLU A 49 -7.67 -4.40 -1.89
N ARG A 50 -6.47 -4.34 -2.48
CA ARG A 50 -5.23 -3.95 -1.81
C ARG A 50 -5.24 -2.50 -1.37
N VAL A 51 -5.62 -1.59 -2.27
CA VAL A 51 -5.72 -0.15 -1.97
C VAL A 51 -6.72 0.09 -0.83
N ILE A 52 -7.90 -0.51 -0.89
CA ILE A 52 -8.93 -0.35 0.15
C ILE A 52 -8.46 -0.94 1.48
N SER A 53 -7.82 -2.12 1.47
CA SER A 53 -7.30 -2.76 2.67
C SER A 53 -6.23 -1.91 3.36
N ALA A 54 -5.28 -1.38 2.58
CA ALA A 54 -4.24 -0.49 3.06
C ALA A 54 -4.79 0.83 3.64
N LEU A 55 -5.75 1.46 2.95
CA LEU A 55 -6.43 2.66 3.45
C LEU A 55 -7.23 2.40 4.74
N ASN A 56 -7.85 1.23 4.87
CA ASN A 56 -8.56 0.85 6.10
C ASN A 56 -7.60 0.68 7.28
N ILE A 57 -6.39 0.14 7.06
CA ILE A 57 -5.36 0.07 8.11
C ILE A 57 -4.99 1.48 8.59
N LEU A 58 -4.70 2.41 7.66
CA LEU A 58 -4.40 3.80 8.02
C LEU A 58 -5.54 4.45 8.81
N ARG A 59 -6.78 4.31 8.32
CA ARG A 59 -7.96 4.86 8.98
C ARG A 59 -8.10 4.33 10.41
N ASN A 60 -7.92 3.03 10.60
CA ASN A 60 -8.00 2.39 11.92
C ASN A 60 -6.89 2.87 12.86
N ALA A 61 -5.74 3.29 12.33
CA ALA A 61 -4.64 3.90 13.08
C ALA A 61 -4.81 5.41 13.32
N GLY A 62 -5.89 6.03 12.83
CA GLY A 62 -6.08 7.49 12.91
C GLY A 62 -5.18 8.27 11.94
N LEU A 63 -4.66 7.61 10.91
CA LEU A 63 -3.82 8.18 9.86
C LEU A 63 -4.60 8.35 8.56
N SER A 64 -4.10 9.21 7.69
CA SER A 64 -4.64 9.44 6.34
C SER A 64 -3.52 9.68 5.35
N THR A 65 -3.82 9.44 4.07
CA THR A 65 -2.93 9.72 2.94
C THR A 65 -3.75 10.11 1.72
N ASP A 66 -3.13 10.85 0.82
CA ASP A 66 -3.63 11.11 -0.53
C ASP A 66 -2.67 10.56 -1.61
N ILE A 67 -1.56 9.94 -1.19
CA ILE A 67 -0.47 9.54 -2.09
C ILE A 67 -0.26 8.03 -1.97
N TRP A 68 -0.33 7.38 -3.12
CA TRP A 68 0.04 5.98 -3.31
C TRP A 68 1.39 5.90 -4.03
N GLU A 69 2.28 5.06 -3.52
CA GLU A 69 3.48 4.63 -4.22
C GLU A 69 3.41 3.12 -4.37
N THR A 70 3.52 2.63 -5.61
CA THR A 70 3.51 1.20 -5.86
C THR A 70 4.80 0.55 -5.30
N PRO A 71 4.69 -0.48 -4.45
CA PRO A 71 5.81 -1.28 -3.95
C PRO A 71 6.76 -1.77 -5.03
N HIS A 72 8.06 -1.71 -4.75
CA HIS A 72 9.13 -2.09 -5.69
C HIS A 72 10.41 -2.57 -4.98
#